data_AF-A0A2I0A7D6-F1
#
_entry.id   AF-A0A2I0A7D6-F1
#
_cell.length_a   1.000
_cell.length_b   1.000
_cell.length_c   1.000
_cell.angle_alpha   90.00
_cell.angle_beta   90.00
_cell.angle_gamma   90.00
#
_symmetry.space_group_name_H-M   'P 1'
#
loop_
_entity.id
_entity.type
_entity.pdbx_description
1 polymer ?
#
loop_
_entity_poly.entity_id
_entity_poly.type
_entity_poly.pdbx_seq_one_letter_code
_entity_poly.pdbx_strand_id
1 'polypeptide(L)' 'MLRQLGKMTPMPWHCARDFNKVLYNSKKLGGLIKEDECMKAFQEALESCNLHDLGFVGGPSPVEQ' A
#
# COMPACT_ATOMS: atom_id res chain seq x y z
N MET A 1 -3.24 10.16 -10.61
CA MET A 1 -3.79 10.75 -9.38
C MET A 1 -2.72 11.03 -8.31
N LEU A 2 -2.06 10.03 -7.70
CA LEU A 2 -1.00 10.27 -6.67
C LEU A 2 0.14 11.19 -7.17
N ARG A 3 0.67 10.90 -8.36
CA ARG A 3 1.69 11.75 -9.01
C ARG A 3 1.25 13.20 -9.27
N GLN A 4 -0.06 13.45 -9.40
CA GLN A 4 -0.57 14.81 -9.58
C GLN A 4 -0.71 15.50 -8.22
N LEU A 5 -1.24 14.80 -7.21
CA LEU A 5 -1.34 15.32 -5.84
C LEU A 5 0.02 15.70 -5.26
N GLY A 6 1.05 14.86 -5.45
CA GLY A 6 2.41 15.17 -5.00
C GLY A 6 3.04 16.38 -5.69
N LYS A 7 2.51 16.83 -6.83
CA LYS A 7 2.96 18.06 -7.51
C LYS A 7 2.21 19.31 -7.05
N MET A 8 1.08 19.16 -6.34
CA MET A 8 0.24 20.29 -5.92
C MET A 8 0.79 21.02 -4.70
N THR A 9 1.71 20.41 -3.94
CA THR A 9 2.31 21.03 -2.77
C THR A 9 3.75 20.54 -2.55
N PRO A 10 4.69 21.43 -2.18
CA PRO A 10 6.05 21.03 -1.80
C PRO A 10 6.12 20.42 -0.39
N MET A 11 5.01 20.39 0.36
CA MET A 11 4.98 19.88 1.73
C MET A 11 4.91 18.33 1.75
N PRO A 12 5.50 17.68 2.77
CA PRO A 12 5.31 16.24 2.99
C PRO A 12 3.80 15.91 3.09
N TRP A 13 3.38 14.83 2.44
CA TRP A 13 1.98 14.41 2.41
C TRP A 13 1.85 12.93 2.78
N HIS A 14 0.70 12.57 3.34
CA HIS A 14 0.36 11.19 3.68
C HIS A 14 -0.84 10.74 2.85
N CYS A 15 -0.76 9.52 2.32
CA CYS A 15 -1.87 8.87 1.64
C CYS A 15 -2.40 7.74 2.52
N ALA A 16 -3.60 7.93 3.08
CA ALA A 16 -4.30 6.92 3.86
C ALA A 16 -5.55 6.47 3.11
N ARG A 17 -5.64 5.19 2.78
CA ARG A 17 -6.82 4.59 2.13
C ARG A 17 -6.89 3.10 2.43
N ASP A 18 -8.11 2.59 2.48
CA ASP A 18 -8.41 1.19 2.24
C ASP A 18 -8.14 0.87 0.75
N PHE A 19 -6.99 0.25 0.47
CA PHE A 19 -6.67 -0.25 -0.88
C PHE A 19 -7.25 -1.65 -1.15
N ASN A 20 -7.80 -2.36 -0.15
CA ASN A 20 -8.29 -3.75 -0.18
C ASN A 20 -7.32 -4.78 -0.82
N LYS A 21 -6.05 -4.41 -1.00
CA LYS A 21 -5.01 -5.20 -1.67
C LYS A 21 -3.72 -5.09 -0.89
N VAL A 22 -3.01 -6.19 -0.78
CA VAL A 22 -1.74 -6.25 -0.05
C VAL A 22 -0.64 -5.66 -0.91
N LEU A 23 0.11 -4.67 -0.37
CA LEU A 23 1.17 -3.96 -1.08
C LEU A 23 2.32 -4.85 -1.54
N TYR A 24 2.68 -5.84 -0.71
CA TYR A 24 3.72 -6.82 -0.98
C TYR A 24 3.20 -8.21 -0.64
N ASN A 25 3.46 -9.21 -1.48
CA ASN A 25 3.03 -10.58 -1.20
C ASN A 25 3.54 -11.11 0.15
N SER A 26 4.68 -10.62 0.64
CA SER A 26 5.23 -10.93 1.97
C SER A 26 4.34 -10.50 3.14
N LYS A 27 3.45 -9.51 2.95
CA LYS A 27 2.51 -9.06 3.98
C LYS A 27 1.18 -9.82 3.98
N LYS A 28 1.00 -10.76 3.05
CA LYS A 28 -0.23 -11.54 2.93
C LYS A 28 -0.15 -12.77 3.83
N LEU A 29 -0.96 -12.81 4.88
CA LEU A 29 -1.13 -13.99 5.72
C LEU A 29 -2.16 -14.92 5.07
N GLY A 30 -1.71 -15.79 4.15
CA GLY A 30 -2.53 -16.80 3.48
C GLY A 30 -3.14 -16.41 2.13
N GLY A 31 -3.78 -17.38 1.44
CA GLY A 31 -4.38 -17.20 0.10
C GLY A 31 -3.38 -17.23 -1.06
N LEU A 32 -3.88 -17.36 -2.30
CA LEU A 32 -3.03 -17.51 -3.49
C LEU A 32 -2.22 -16.22 -3.75
N ILE A 33 -0.92 -16.37 -4.01
CA ILE A 33 -0.09 -15.29 -4.55
C ILE A 33 -0.50 -15.10 -6.00
N LYS A 34 -1.06 -13.93 -6.33
CA LYS A 34 -1.35 -13.53 -7.71
C LYS A 34 -0.57 -12.25 -7.99
N GLU A 35 0.17 -12.25 -9.09
CA GLU A 35 0.67 -11.00 -9.67
C GLU A 35 -0.55 -10.20 -10.13
N ASP A 36 -0.73 -9.03 -9.53
CA ASP A 36 -1.79 -8.10 -9.86
C ASP A 36 -1.11 -6.92 -10.55
N GLU A 37 -1.25 -6.81 -11.88
CA GLU A 37 -0.67 -5.70 -12.65
C GLU A 37 -1.09 -4.34 -12.08
N CYS A 38 -2.28 -4.27 -11.48
CA CYS A 38 -2.75 -3.07 -10.79
C CYS A 38 -1.89 -2.74 -9.55
N MET A 39 -1.39 -3.75 -8.84
CA MET A 39 -0.48 -3.57 -7.71
C MET A 39 0.92 -3.15 -8.14
N LYS A 40 1.42 -3.64 -9.27
CA LYS A 40 2.69 -3.19 -9.83
C LYS A 40 2.65 -1.71 -10.21
N ALA A 41 1.63 -1.30 -10.96
CA ALA A 41 1.41 0.11 -11.31
C ALA A 41 1.23 1.00 -10.06
N PHE A 42 0.65 0.44 -8.98
CA PHE A 42 0.52 1.13 -7.71
C PHE A 42 1.86 1.29 -6.99
N GLN A 43 2.68 0.25 -6.92
CA GLN A 43 4.05 0.32 -6.36
C GLN A 43 4.90 1.38 -7.09
N GLU A 44 4.88 1.38 -8.43
CA GLU A 44 5.56 2.40 -9.25
C GLU A 44 5.06 3.82 -8.96
N ALA A 45 3.77 3.98 -8.64
CA ALA A 45 3.21 5.28 -8.24
C ALA A 45 3.75 5.74 -6.88
N LEU A 46 3.85 4.84 -5.91
CA LEU A 46 4.40 5.14 -4.58
C LEU A 46 5.88 5.52 -4.67
N GLU A 47 6.68 4.74 -5.40
CA GLU A 47 8.11 5.03 -5.65
C GLU A 47 8.30 6.40 -6.29
N SER A 48 7.54 6.70 -7.36
CA SER A 48 7.62 8.01 -8.03
C SER A 48 7.18 9.19 -7.16
N CYS A 49 6.43 8.92 -6.08
CA CYS A 49 5.98 9.92 -5.11
C CYS A 49 6.80 9.91 -3.82
N ASN A 50 7.84 9.08 -3.73
CA ASN A 50 8.63 8.83 -2.52
C ASN A 50 7.78 8.46 -1.29
N LEU A 51 6.66 7.77 -1.51
CA LEU A 51 5.74 7.32 -0.48
C LEU A 51 6.16 5.94 0.02
N HIS A 52 6.22 5.79 1.35
CA HIS A 52 6.64 4.58 2.01
C HIS A 52 5.52 4.02 2.88
N ASP A 53 5.46 2.70 2.98
CA ASP A 53 4.57 2.01 3.90
C ASP A 53 5.04 2.25 5.35
N LEU A 54 4.12 2.66 6.23
CA LEU A 54 4.41 3.00 7.63
C LEU A 54 4.55 1.76 8.55
N GLY A 55 4.32 0.55 8.04
CA GLY A 55 4.52 -0.69 8.78
C GLY A 55 3.35 -1.08 9.68
N PHE A 56 2.12 -0.65 9.40
CA PHE A 56 0.97 -1.09 10.18
C PHE A 56 0.77 -2.60 10.04
N VAL A 57 0.76 -3.29 11.18
CA VAL A 57 0.44 -4.72 11.30
C VAL A 57 -0.88 -4.82 12.05
N GLY A 58 -1.89 -5.44 11.44
CA GLY A 58 -3.18 -5.65 12.08
C GLY A 58 -3.04 -6.47 13.37
N GLY A 59 -3.85 -6.16 14.38
CA GLY A 59 -3.91 -6.95 15.60
C GLY A 59 -4.42 -8.38 15.33
N PRO A 60 -4.13 -9.34 16.24
CA PRO A 60 -4.61 -10.71 16.10
C PRO A 60 -6.14 -10.74 16.01
N SER A 61 -6.66 -11.57 15.09
CA SER A 61 -8.10 -11.80 15.03
C SER A 61 -8.54 -12.58 16.28
N PRO A 62 -9.73 -12.33 16.85
CA PRO A 62 -10.21 -13.05 18.04
C PRO A 62 -10.41 -14.56 17.87
N VAL A 63 -10.17 -15.12 16.68
CA VAL A 63 -10.53 -16.51 16.33
C VAL A 63 -9.44 -17.53 16.72
N GLU A 64 -8.31 -17.08 17.30
CA GLU A 64 -7.21 -17.96 17.73
C GLU A 64 -7.01 -18.00 19.27
N GLN A 65 -8.10 -18.03 20.05
CA GLN A 65 -8.10 -18.41 21.47
C GLN A 65 -9.10 -19.53 21.76
#